data_AF-A0A200QM78-F1
#
_entry.id   AF-A0A200QM78-F1
#
_cell.length_a   1.000
_cell.length_b   1.000
_cell.length_c   1.000
_cell.angle_alpha   90.00
_cell.angle_beta   90.00
_cell.angle_gamma   90.00
#
_symmetry.space_group_name_H-M   'P 1'
#
loop_
_entity.id
_entity.type
_entity.pdbx_description
1 polymer ?
#
loop_
_entity_poly.entity_id
_entity_poly.type
_entity_poly.pdbx_seq_one_letter_code
_entity_poly.pdbx_strand_id
1 'polypeptide(L)' 'MWFETQDFLGKLKSWWESFEITGRPSSLFWKKLNLLTDKIQTWKYEEFGRLNTKIQDSLSTITELDSLEENQDLSS' A
#
# COMPACT_ATOMS: atom_id res chain seq x y z
N MET A 1 7.68 0.78 -9.84
CA MET A 1 6.34 1.28 -9.40
C MET A 1 5.44 0.10 -9.01
N TRP A 2 4.42 0.29 -8.18
CA TRP A 2 3.54 -0.79 -7.64
C TRP A 2 2.78 -1.61 -8.70
N PHE A 3 2.73 -1.13 -9.94
CA PHE A 3 2.09 -1.79 -11.08
C PHE A 3 3.06 -2.58 -11.98
N GLU A 4 4.38 -2.51 -11.72
CA GLU A 4 5.41 -3.24 -12.49
C GLU A 4 5.67 -4.66 -11.95
N THR A 5 5.08 -5.00 -10.80
CA THR A 5 5.15 -6.36 -10.25
C THR A 5 4.35 -7.28 -11.17
N GLN A 6 5.00 -8.25 -11.84
CA GLN A 6 4.34 -9.23 -12.72
C GLN A 6 3.17 -9.98 -12.03
N ASP A 7 3.23 -10.06 -10.70
CA ASP A 7 2.22 -10.67 -9.85
C ASP A 7 0.92 -9.85 -9.74
N PHE A 8 0.94 -8.54 -10.04
CA PHE A 8 -0.23 -7.67 -9.97
C PHE A 8 -1.33 -8.10 -10.94
N LEU A 9 -0.99 -8.38 -12.20
CA LEU A 9 -1.96 -8.84 -13.20
C LEU A 9 -2.55 -10.22 -12.83
N GLY A 10 -1.73 -11.10 -12.24
CA GLY A 10 -2.18 -12.40 -11.73
C GLY A 10 -3.16 -12.26 -10.57
N LYS A 11 -2.83 -11.45 -9.57
CA LYS A 11 -3.69 -11.13 -8.43
C LYS A 11 -4.99 -10.43 -8.86
N LEU A 12 -4.88 -9.47 -9.77
CA LEU A 12 -6.04 -8.72 -10.29
C LEU A 12 -7.01 -9.63 -11.03
N LYS A 13 -6.49 -10.56 -11.85
CA LYS A 13 -7.31 -11.57 -12.52
C LYS A 13 -7.97 -12.52 -11.50
N SER A 14 -7.22 -12.99 -10.50
CA SER A 14 -7.76 -13.83 -9.43
C SER A 14 -8.88 -13.14 -8.63
N TRP A 15 -8.72 -11.86 -8.28
CA TRP A 15 -9.77 -11.07 -7.63
C TRP A 15 -10.98 -10.91 -8.53
N TRP A 16 -10.76 -10.59 -9.81
CA TRP A 16 -11.82 -10.44 -10.79
C TRP A 16 -12.65 -11.72 -10.97
N GLU A 17 -11.99 -12.87 -11.00
CA GLU A 17 -12.65 -14.19 -11.10
C GLU A 17 -13.35 -14.58 -9.78
N SER A 18 -12.85 -14.13 -8.63
CA SER A 18 -13.47 -14.41 -7.32
C SER A 18 -14.73 -13.58 -7.03
N PHE A 19 -14.99 -12.50 -7.78
CA PHE A 19 -16.20 -11.70 -7.60
C PHE A 19 -17.40 -12.36 -8.29
N GLU A 20 -18.12 -13.18 -7.53
CA GLU A 20 -19.49 -13.58 -7.83
C GLU A 20 -20.44 -12.43 -7.49
N ILE A 21 -20.95 -11.73 -8.51
CA ILE A 21 -21.94 -10.68 -8.32
C ILE A 21 -23.16 -11.02 -9.17
N THR A 22 -24.33 -10.98 -8.53
CA THR A 22 -25.63 -11.26 -9.17
C THR A 22 -26.42 -9.95 -9.25
N GLY A 23 -26.91 -9.58 -10.44
CA GLY A 23 -27.64 -8.32 -10.61
C GLY A 23 -27.89 -7.89 -12.06
N ARG A 24 -28.33 -6.64 -12.25
CA ARG A 24 -28.48 -6.03 -13.59
C ARG A 24 -27.10 -5.82 -14.23
N PRO A 25 -26.89 -6.18 -15.50
CA PRO A 25 -25.58 -6.18 -16.15
C PRO A 25 -24.86 -4.82 -16.11
N SER A 26 -25.60 -3.71 -16.17
CA SER A 26 -25.05 -2.35 -16.09
C SER A 26 -24.55 -1.95 -14.70
N SER A 27 -25.26 -2.32 -13.62
CA SER A 27 -24.81 -2.08 -12.25
C SER A 27 -23.80 -3.13 -11.78
N LEU A 28 -23.82 -4.33 -12.36
CA LEU A 28 -22.88 -5.40 -12.06
C LEU A 28 -21.46 -4.98 -12.38
N PHE A 29 -21.24 -4.46 -13.58
CA PHE A 29 -19.94 -3.99 -14.01
C PHE A 29 -19.39 -2.91 -13.08
N TRP A 30 -20.19 -1.89 -12.77
CA TRP A 30 -19.82 -0.83 -11.84
C TRP A 30 -19.54 -1.33 -10.41
N LYS A 31 -20.37 -2.24 -9.88
CA LYS A 31 -20.13 -2.85 -8.56
C LYS A 31 -18.85 -3.67 -8.55
N LYS A 32 -18.58 -4.44 -9.61
CA LYS A 32 -17.38 -5.26 -9.75
C LYS A 32 -16.13 -4.39 -9.84
N LEU A 33 -16.20 -3.29 -10.59
CA LEU A 33 -15.15 -2.28 -10.67
C LEU A 33 -14.90 -1.59 -9.33
N ASN A 34 -15.94 -1.21 -8.60
CA ASN A 34 -15.79 -0.59 -7.28
C ASN A 34 -15.15 -1.55 -6.28
N LEU A 35 -15.59 -2.82 -6.24
CA LEU A 35 -14.99 -3.84 -5.37
C LEU A 35 -13.54 -4.12 -5.74
N LEU A 36 -13.22 -4.15 -7.04
CA LEU A 36 -11.85 -4.32 -7.50
C LEU A 36 -10.98 -3.11 -7.09
N THR A 37 -11.50 -1.90 -7.28
CA THR A 37 -10.80 -0.66 -6.94
C THR A 37 -10.51 -0.58 -5.44
N ASP A 38 -11.50 -0.91 -4.61
CA ASP A 38 -11.36 -0.98 -3.15
C ASP A 38 -10.32 -2.01 -2.72
N LYS A 39 -10.38 -3.23 -3.28
CA LYS A 39 -9.38 -4.28 -3.03
C LYS A 39 -7.97 -3.86 -3.43
N ILE A 40 -7.80 -3.21 -4.58
CA ILE A 40 -6.51 -2.68 -5.03
C ILE A 40 -6.02 -1.60 -4.07
N GLN A 41 -6.90 -0.74 -3.58
CA GLN A 41 -6.54 0.32 -2.64
C GLN A 41 -6.11 -0.24 -1.27
N THR A 42 -6.81 -1.23 -0.74
CA THR A 42 -6.40 -1.95 0.48
C THR A 42 -5.05 -2.64 0.27
N TRP A 43 -4.88 -3.39 -0.82
CA TRP A 43 -3.63 -4.08 -1.11
C TRP A 43 -2.46 -3.10 -1.29
N LYS A 44 -2.68 -1.99 -2.01
CA LYS A 44 -1.70 -0.91 -2.14
C LYS A 44 -1.33 -0.33 -0.78
N TYR A 45 -2.28 -0.12 0.12
CA TYR A 45 -1.99 0.36 1.47
C TYR A 45 -1.26 -0.68 2.32
N GLU A 46 -1.59 -1.96 2.20
CA GLU A 46 -0.88 -3.01 2.93
C GLU A 46 0.56 -3.23 2.42
N GLU A 47 0.77 -3.22 1.10
CA GLU A 47 2.09 -3.41 0.51
C GLU A 47 2.95 -2.14 0.59
N PHE A 48 2.40 -0.97 0.26
CA PHE A 48 3.14 0.31 0.23
C PHE A 48 2.96 1.16 1.48
N GLY A 49 1.82 1.10 2.17
CA GLY A 49 1.61 1.84 3.41
C GLY A 49 2.54 1.34 4.51
N ARG A 50 2.75 0.02 4.62
CA ARG A 50 3.75 -0.55 5.54
C ARG A 50 5.19 -0.13 5.20
N LEU A 51 5.50 0.01 3.91
CA LEU A 51 6.81 0.52 3.48
C LEU A 51 6.98 2.00 3.88
N ASN A 52 5.97 2.84 3.69
CA ASN A 52 6.02 4.23 4.13
C ASN A 52 6.13 4.37 5.65
N THR A 53 5.37 3.56 6.41
CA THR A 53 5.48 3.55 7.88
C THR A 53 6.88 3.11 8.32
N LYS A 54 7.46 2.07 7.72
CA LYS A 54 8.83 1.64 8.04
C LYS A 54 9.90 2.66 7.63
N ILE A 55 9.71 3.36 6.51
CA ILE A 55 10.60 4.44 6.07
C ILE A 55 10.52 5.61 7.05
N GLN A 56 9.32 5.99 7.49
CA GLN A 56 9.13 7.03 8.51
C GLN A 56 9.71 6.64 9.86
N ASP A 57 9.51 5.40 10.30
CA ASP A 57 10.06 4.87 11.55
C ASP A 57 11.60 4.84 11.55
N SER A 58 12.18 4.42 10.43
CA SER A 58 13.64 4.46 10.23
C SER A 58 14.16 5.90 10.19
N LEU A 59 13.45 6.82 9.53
CA LEU A 59 13.80 8.25 9.50
C LEU A 59 13.69 8.89 10.90
N SER A 60 12.67 8.52 11.69
CA SER A 60 12.55 8.96 13.09
C SER A 60 13.72 8.47 13.93
N THR A 61 14.08 7.19 13.82
CA THR A 61 15.23 6.63 14.56
C THR A 61 16.54 7.31 14.18
N ILE A 62 16.75 7.60 12.89
CA ILE A 62 17.93 8.33 12.41
C ILE A 62 17.93 9.76 12.95
N THR A 63 16.79 10.45 12.92
CA THR A 63 16.68 11.83 13.42
C THR A 63 16.92 11.91 14.93
N GLU A 64 16.46 10.93 15.70
CA GLU A 64 16.74 10.84 17.14
C GLU A 64 18.23 10.61 17.43
N LEU A 65 18.91 9.77 16.64
CA LEU A 65 20.35 9.54 16.78
C LEU A 65 21.17 10.78 16.40
N ASP A 66 20.80 11.48 15.33
CA ASP A 66 21.45 12.73 14.88
C ASP A 66 21.32 13.84 15.93
N SER A 67 20.15 13.93 16.57
CA SER A 67 19.88 14.87 17.68
C SER A 67 20.73 14.56 18.92
N LEU A 68 21.09 13.29 19.15
CA LEU A 68 21.88 12.85 20.29
C LEU A 68 23.38 13.11 20.06
N GLU A 69 23.86 12.95 18.82
CA GLU A 69 25.23 13.33 18.42
C GLU A 69 25.44 14.85 18.52
N GLU A 70 24.49 15.67 18.08
CA GLU A 70 24.60 17.14 18.17
C GLU A 70 24.69 17.63 19.64
N ASN A 71 24.00 16.97 20.58
CA ASN A 71 24.08 17.30 22.00
C ASN A 71 25.40 16.83 22.66
N GLN A 72 26.08 15.82 22.08
CA GLN A 72 27.33 15.31 22.60
C GLN A 72 28.54 16.16 22.16
N ASP A 73 28.48 16.74 20.96
CA ASP A 73 29.55 17.61 20.42
C ASP A 73 29.56 19.01 21.07
N LEU A 74 28.40 19.49 21.57
CA LEU A 74 28.26 20.79 22.24
C LEU A 74 28.68 20.81 23.73
N SER A 75 29.11 19.66 24.28
CA SER A 75 29.60 19.54 25.66
C SER A 75 31.13 19.39 25.80
N SER A 76 31.91 19.57 24.73
CA SER A 76 33.39 19.62 24.79
C SER A 76 33.97 21.03 24.68
#